data_AF-R7K4N9-F1
#
_entry.id   AF-R7K4N9-F1
#
_cell.length_a   1.000
_cell.length_b   1.000
_cell.length_c   1.000
_cell.angle_alpha   90.00
_cell.angle_beta   90.00
_cell.angle_gamma   90.00
#
_symmetry.space_group_name_H-M   'P 1'
#
loop_
_entity.id
_entity.type
_entity.pdbx_description
1 polymer ?
#
loop_
_entity_poly.entity_id
_entity_poly.type
_entity_poly.pdbx_seq_one_letter_code
_entity_poly.pdbx_strand_id
1 'polypeptide(L)'
;MPIIHYKFADGHTEEIEVTEEVAAAFEQLEKYEKKVERKETRRHVSLNVLLENGFEFFDKSEDILATLDKQKQEKSEWKEERFRRQVLEDKKKEIFSLLTYRQADAYFRHKYLHIKKTEIARYMNITEGAVRKLIKKAEATLREYRLANEKEIKLLEAIFGSCL
;
A
#
# COMPACT_ATOMS: atom_id res chain seq x y z
N MET A 1 35.11 8.35 -31.62
CA MET A 1 34.70 9.76 -31.73
C MET A 1 33.39 9.90 -30.97
N PRO A 2 33.23 10.90 -30.10
CA PRO A 2 32.00 11.09 -29.34
C PRO A 2 30.83 11.48 -30.25
N ILE A 3 29.64 10.97 -29.93
CA ILE A 3 28.38 11.27 -30.61
C ILE A 3 27.55 12.14 -29.67
N ILE A 4 26.99 13.22 -30.20
CA ILE A 4 26.11 14.13 -29.46
C ILE A 4 24.71 14.05 -30.05
N HIS A 5 23.69 14.07 -29.19
CA HIS A 5 22.29 14.22 -29.60
C HIS A 5 21.91 15.69 -29.55
N TYR A 6 21.80 16.34 -30.72
CA TYR A 6 21.43 17.75 -30.80
C TYR A 6 19.97 17.91 -31.23
N LYS A 7 19.23 18.77 -30.53
CA LYS A 7 17.85 19.12 -30.89
C LYS A 7 17.82 20.46 -31.62
N PHE A 8 17.41 20.44 -32.89
CA PHE A 8 17.25 21.64 -33.70
C PHE A 8 15.99 22.43 -33.30
N ALA A 9 15.95 23.71 -33.69
CA ALA A 9 14.82 24.60 -33.43
C ALA A 9 13.50 24.08 -34.02
N ASP A 10 13.57 23.29 -35.09
CA ASP A 10 12.42 22.67 -35.75
C ASP A 10 11.89 21.42 -35.00
N GLY A 11 12.51 21.05 -33.87
CA GLY A 11 12.07 19.96 -33.00
C GLY A 11 12.66 18.59 -33.31
N HIS A 12 13.40 18.45 -34.42
CA HIS A 12 14.11 17.23 -34.80
C HIS A 12 15.41 17.06 -33.99
N THR A 13 15.73 15.80 -33.67
CA THR A 13 16.98 15.42 -32.99
C THR A 13 17.86 14.62 -33.93
N GLU A 14 19.11 15.02 -34.09
CA GLU A 14 20.10 14.29 -34.89
C GLU A 14 21.29 13.84 -34.04
N GLU A 15 21.87 12.72 -34.44
CA GLU A 15 23.11 12.17 -33.89
C GLU A 15 24.28 12.69 -34.73
N ILE A 16 25.12 13.53 -34.13
CA ILE A 16 26.24 14.15 -34.81
C ILE A 16 27.54 13.61 -34.21
N GLU A 17 28.39 13.04 -35.05
CA GLU A 17 29.75 12.64 -34.68
C GLU A 17 30.64 13.88 -34.58
N VAL A 18 31.24 14.12 -33.41
CA VAL A 18 32.03 15.34 -33.17
C VAL A 18 33.38 15.02 -32.52
N THR A 19 34.28 15.98 -32.57
CA THR A 19 35.57 15.92 -31.86
C THR A 19 35.38 16.06 -30.35
N GLU A 20 36.35 15.55 -29.59
CA GLU A 20 36.28 15.44 -28.12
C GLU A 20 36.14 16.79 -27.41
N GLU A 21 36.75 17.84 -27.95
CA GLU A 21 36.63 19.21 -27.44
C GLU A 21 35.20 19.76 -27.55
N VAL A 22 34.52 19.47 -28.66
CA VAL A 22 33.16 19.96 -28.91
C VAL A 22 32.15 19.18 -28.07
N ALA A 23 32.37 17.88 -27.86
CA ALA A 23 31.58 17.08 -26.93
C ALA A 23 31.68 17.61 -25.49
N ALA A 24 32.88 17.95 -25.04
CA ALA A 24 33.09 18.53 -23.71
C ALA A 24 32.40 19.91 -23.56
N ALA A 25 32.49 20.77 -24.58
CA ALA A 25 31.82 22.08 -24.58
C ALA A 25 30.29 21.95 -24.56
N PHE A 26 29.73 21.02 -25.35
CA PHE A 26 28.29 20.75 -25.37
C PHE A 26 27.77 20.26 -24.01
N GLU A 27 28.50 19.34 -23.37
CA GLU A 27 28.13 18.85 -22.04
C GLU A 27 28.12 19.97 -20.98
N GLN A 28 29.05 20.93 -21.08
CA GLN A 28 29.08 22.10 -20.20
C GLN A 28 27.88 23.01 -20.43
N LEU A 29 27.47 23.22 -21.68
CA LEU A 29 26.29 24.01 -22.03
C LEU A 29 25.01 23.37 -21.52
N GLU A 30 24.82 22.06 -21.69
CA GLU A 30 23.65 21.35 -21.13
C GLU A 30 23.57 21.50 -19.60
N LYS A 31 24.72 21.36 -18.92
CA LYS A 31 24.79 21.52 -17.47
C LYS A 31 24.42 22.95 -17.05
N TYR A 32 24.78 23.95 -17.85
CA TYR A 32 24.44 25.34 -17.60
C TYR A 32 22.94 25.60 -17.84
N GLU A 33 22.38 25.17 -18.97
CA GLU A 33 20.96 25.31 -19.28
C GLU A 33 20.08 24.66 -18.20
N LYS A 34 20.36 23.40 -17.82
CA LYS A 34 19.66 22.72 -16.73
C LYS A 34 19.72 23.50 -15.41
N LYS A 35 20.84 24.20 -15.12
CA LYS A 35 20.95 25.06 -13.93
C LYS A 35 20.10 26.33 -14.06
N VAL A 36 20.08 26.95 -15.24
CA VAL A 36 19.27 28.15 -15.51
C VAL A 36 17.78 27.81 -15.46
N GLU A 37 17.34 26.75 -16.11
CA GLU A 37 15.95 26.28 -16.04
C GLU A 37 15.53 25.96 -14.61
N ARG A 38 16.37 25.28 -13.83
CA ARG A 38 16.11 25.05 -12.39
C ARG A 38 16.01 26.36 -11.61
N LYS A 39 16.81 27.37 -11.96
CA LYS A 39 16.75 28.69 -11.33
C LYS A 39 15.46 29.42 -11.70
N GLU A 40 15.02 29.28 -12.95
CA GLU A 40 13.84 29.95 -13.50
C GLU A 40 12.53 29.30 -13.03
N THR A 41 12.45 27.97 -13.09
CA THR A 41 11.32 27.19 -12.52
C THR A 41 11.14 27.44 -11.03
N ARG A 42 12.22 27.61 -10.25
CA ARG A 42 12.14 28.00 -8.83
C ARG A 42 11.63 29.43 -8.62
N ARG A 43 11.80 30.33 -9.60
CA ARG A 43 11.33 31.72 -9.53
C ARG A 43 9.86 31.86 -9.90
N HIS A 44 9.35 30.97 -10.75
CA HIS A 44 7.98 31.03 -11.29
C HIS A 44 6.97 30.09 -10.63
N VAL A 45 7.25 29.60 -9.42
CA VAL A 45 6.23 28.87 -8.65
C VAL A 45 5.19 29.88 -8.16
N SER A 46 4.07 29.96 -8.88
CA SER A 46 2.96 30.83 -8.50
C SER A 46 2.15 30.23 -7.35
N LEU A 47 1.49 31.09 -6.59
CA LEU A 47 0.63 30.68 -5.48
C LEU A 47 -0.52 29.78 -5.95
N ASN A 48 -1.05 30.04 -7.15
CA ASN A 48 -2.10 29.23 -7.77
C ASN A 48 -1.62 27.81 -8.09
N VAL A 49 -0.40 27.66 -8.63
CA VAL A 49 0.18 26.33 -8.90
C VAL A 49 0.35 25.52 -7.61
N LEU A 50 0.63 26.17 -6.48
CA LEU A 50 0.73 25.49 -5.18
C LEU A 50 -0.64 25.04 -4.65
N LEU A 51 -1.68 25.88 -4.78
CA LEU A 51 -3.05 25.52 -4.43
C LEU A 51 -3.60 24.36 -5.28
N GLU A 52 -3.36 24.39 -6.60
CA GLU A 52 -3.76 23.31 -7.53
C GLU A 52 -3.08 21.97 -7.23
N ASN A 53 -1.85 22.01 -6.71
CA ASN A 53 -1.12 20.83 -6.24
C ASN A 53 -1.56 20.34 -4.84
N GLY A 54 -2.62 20.92 -4.27
CA GLY A 54 -3.17 20.54 -2.97
C GLY A 54 -2.38 21.07 -1.77
N PHE A 55 -1.58 22.12 -1.95
CA PHE A 55 -0.86 22.76 -0.86
C PHE A 55 -1.77 23.79 -0.18
N GLU A 56 -2.24 23.49 1.03
CA GLU A 56 -3.05 24.41 1.83
C GLU A 56 -2.15 25.37 2.63
N PHE A 57 -2.33 26.67 2.42
CA PHE A 57 -1.68 27.70 3.22
C PHE A 57 -2.55 28.04 4.43
N PHE A 58 -2.02 27.85 5.63
CA PHE A 58 -2.73 28.19 6.87
C PHE A 58 -2.90 29.70 7.02
N ASP A 59 -4.06 30.11 7.49
CA ASP A 59 -4.30 31.50 7.87
C ASP A 59 -3.46 31.85 9.10
N LYS A 60 -2.91 33.07 9.14
CA LYS A 60 -1.97 33.51 10.19
C LYS A 60 -2.54 33.50 11.62
N SER A 61 -3.85 33.34 11.76
CA SER A 61 -4.56 33.27 13.04
C SER A 61 -4.70 31.86 13.61
N GLU A 62 -4.37 30.82 12.85
CA GLU A 62 -4.46 29.43 13.33
C GLU A 62 -3.18 29.01 14.07
N ASP A 63 -3.36 28.30 15.19
CA ASP A 63 -2.26 27.77 15.97
C ASP A 63 -1.61 26.59 15.25
N ILE A 64 -0.49 26.86 14.56
CA ILE A 64 0.25 25.94 13.67
C ILE A 64 0.52 24.58 14.35
N LEU A 65 0.79 24.59 15.66
CA LEU A 65 1.06 23.38 16.42
C LEU A 65 -0.19 22.50 16.55
N ALA A 66 -1.34 23.11 16.84
CA ALA A 66 -2.60 22.41 16.97
C ALA A 66 -3.05 21.77 15.65
N THR A 67 -2.82 22.43 14.52
CA THR A 67 -3.15 21.90 13.18
C THR A 67 -2.24 20.73 12.80
N LEU A 68 -0.94 20.83 13.09
CA LEU A 68 0.01 19.72 12.88
C LEU A 68 -0.35 18.50 13.72
N ASP A 69 -0.74 18.69 14.97
CA ASP A 69 -1.10 17.59 15.85
C ASP A 69 -2.41 16.92 15.43
N LYS A 70 -3.41 17.69 14.96
CA LYS A 70 -4.61 17.13 14.32
C LYS A 70 -4.27 16.29 13.09
N GLN A 71 -3.45 16.82 12.17
CA GLN A 71 -3.04 16.09 10.96
C GLN A 71 -2.24 14.82 11.28
N LYS A 72 -1.38 14.86 12.30
CA LYS A 72 -0.67 13.66 12.78
C LYS A 72 -1.66 12.65 13.33
N GLN A 73 -2.61 13.09 14.15
CA GLN A 73 -3.62 12.26 14.78
C GLN A 73 -4.50 11.58 13.71
N GLU A 74 -5.02 12.35 12.75
CA GLU A 74 -5.75 11.83 11.60
C GLU A 74 -4.91 10.80 10.81
N LYS A 75 -3.64 11.12 10.51
CA LYS A 75 -2.76 10.16 9.82
C LYS A 75 -2.53 8.88 10.62
N SER A 76 -2.42 8.94 11.94
CA SER A 76 -2.33 7.75 12.79
C SER A 76 -3.63 6.95 12.78
N GLU A 77 -4.78 7.60 12.90
CA GLU A 77 -6.09 6.95 12.85
C GLU A 77 -6.32 6.25 11.49
N TRP A 78 -5.98 6.93 10.39
CA TRP A 78 -6.01 6.35 9.04
C TRP A 78 -5.07 5.15 8.89
N LYS A 79 -3.85 5.22 9.45
CA LYS A 79 -2.90 4.10 9.43
C LYS A 79 -3.45 2.92 10.23
N GLU A 80 -4.00 3.17 11.41
CA GLU A 80 -4.62 2.13 12.23
C GLU A 80 -5.81 1.50 11.51
N GLU A 81 -6.67 2.30 10.89
CA GLU A 81 -7.83 1.78 10.16
C GLU A 81 -7.37 0.91 8.97
N ARG A 82 -6.38 1.37 8.22
CA ARG A 82 -5.80 0.60 7.11
C ARG A 82 -5.20 -0.71 7.60
N PHE A 83 -4.47 -0.68 8.72
CA PHE A 83 -3.91 -1.86 9.34
C PHE A 83 -5.01 -2.83 9.79
N ARG A 84 -6.08 -2.33 10.43
CA ARG A 84 -7.24 -3.16 10.82
C ARG A 84 -7.90 -3.83 9.61
N ARG A 85 -8.06 -3.10 8.50
CA ARG A 85 -8.61 -3.64 7.24
C ARG A 85 -7.70 -4.71 6.64
N GLN A 86 -6.39 -4.47 6.58
CA GLN A 86 -5.42 -5.45 6.08
C GLN A 86 -5.42 -6.73 6.94
N VAL A 87 -5.36 -6.60 8.26
CA VAL A 87 -5.42 -7.75 9.19
C VAL A 87 -6.70 -8.56 8.99
N LEU A 88 -7.84 -7.92 8.73
CA LEU A 88 -9.09 -8.62 8.42
C LEU A 88 -9.04 -9.33 7.06
N GLU A 89 -8.46 -8.70 6.03
CA GLU A 89 -8.29 -9.31 4.72
C GLU A 89 -7.34 -10.51 4.74
N ASP A 90 -6.24 -10.42 5.47
CA ASP A 90 -5.27 -11.51 5.58
C ASP A 90 -5.89 -12.71 6.30
N LYS A 91 -6.59 -12.48 7.42
CA LYS A 91 -7.38 -13.51 8.11
C LYS A 91 -8.45 -14.13 7.20
N LYS A 92 -9.08 -13.32 6.34
CA LYS A 92 -10.04 -13.83 5.35
C LYS A 92 -9.34 -14.77 4.37
N LYS A 93 -8.19 -14.38 3.81
CA LYS A 93 -7.43 -15.23 2.88
C LYS A 93 -7.00 -16.54 3.53
N GLU A 94 -6.48 -16.50 4.75
CA GLU A 94 -6.07 -17.69 5.52
C GLU A 94 -7.24 -18.67 5.75
N ILE A 95 -8.40 -18.17 6.15
CA ILE A 95 -9.55 -19.05 6.42
C ILE A 95 -10.07 -19.66 5.11
N PHE A 96 -10.11 -18.88 4.03
CA PHE A 96 -10.61 -19.34 2.74
C PHE A 96 -9.65 -20.29 2.01
N SER A 97 -8.34 -20.26 2.32
CA SER A 97 -7.39 -21.24 1.80
C SER A 97 -7.48 -22.58 2.54
N LEU A 98 -7.76 -22.56 3.85
CA LEU A 98 -7.83 -23.74 4.69
C LEU A 98 -9.18 -24.48 4.63
N LEU A 99 -10.28 -23.76 4.42
CA LEU A 99 -11.64 -24.32 4.51
C LEU A 99 -12.36 -24.30 3.17
N THR A 100 -13.39 -25.15 3.04
CA THR A 100 -14.34 -25.05 1.92
C THR A 100 -15.04 -23.68 1.95
N TYR A 101 -15.23 -23.07 0.79
CA TYR A 101 -15.87 -21.75 0.62
C TYR A 101 -17.11 -21.55 1.51
N ARG A 102 -18.06 -22.51 1.54
CA ARG A 102 -19.29 -22.39 2.34
C ARG A 102 -19.03 -22.40 3.86
N GLN A 103 -18.03 -23.14 4.32
CA GLN A 103 -17.64 -23.18 5.72
C GLN A 103 -16.92 -21.88 6.11
N ALA A 104 -15.98 -21.45 5.25
CA ALA A 104 -15.23 -20.22 5.41
C ALA A 104 -16.13 -18.98 5.46
N ASP A 105 -17.06 -18.82 4.52
CA ASP A 105 -17.97 -17.68 4.45
C ASP A 105 -18.91 -17.61 5.67
N ALA A 106 -19.51 -18.75 6.06
CA ALA A 106 -20.37 -18.83 7.24
C ALA A 106 -19.60 -18.51 8.54
N TYR A 107 -18.40 -19.07 8.69
CA TYR A 107 -17.55 -18.83 9.86
C TYR A 107 -17.06 -17.39 9.91
N PHE A 108 -16.59 -16.82 8.79
CA PHE A 108 -16.07 -15.46 8.71
C PHE A 108 -17.15 -14.42 9.07
N ARG A 109 -18.34 -14.54 8.46
CA ARG A 109 -19.49 -13.65 8.74
C ARG A 109 -19.93 -13.72 10.19
N HIS A 110 -19.92 -14.90 10.80
CA HIS A 110 -20.33 -15.04 12.18
C HIS A 110 -19.26 -14.56 13.18
N LYS A 111 -17.99 -14.93 12.98
CA LYS A 111 -16.91 -14.72 13.95
C LYS A 111 -16.31 -13.32 13.87
N TYR A 112 -16.15 -12.77 12.67
CA TYR A 112 -15.46 -11.48 12.45
C TYR A 112 -16.42 -10.34 12.14
N LEU A 113 -17.52 -10.61 11.42
CA LEU A 113 -18.52 -9.58 11.10
C LEU A 113 -19.67 -9.55 12.12
N HIS A 114 -19.69 -10.47 13.10
CA HIS A 114 -20.70 -10.58 14.16
C HIS A 114 -22.15 -10.66 13.64
N ILE A 115 -22.34 -11.19 12.44
CA ILE A 115 -23.67 -11.36 11.83
C ILE A 115 -24.40 -12.52 12.52
N LYS A 116 -25.70 -12.34 12.76
CA LYS A 116 -26.55 -13.37 13.37
C LYS A 116 -26.65 -14.58 12.44
N LYS A 117 -26.67 -15.79 13.02
CA LYS A 117 -26.78 -17.04 12.24
C LYS A 117 -28.04 -17.11 11.38
N THR A 118 -29.12 -16.47 11.83
CA THR A 118 -30.38 -16.32 11.10
C THR A 118 -30.24 -15.46 9.83
N GLU A 119 -29.45 -14.39 9.89
CA GLU A 119 -29.19 -13.51 8.74
C GLU A 119 -28.25 -14.18 7.73
N ILE A 120 -27.23 -14.91 8.21
CA ILE A 120 -26.35 -15.73 7.36
C ILE A 120 -27.17 -16.81 6.65
N ALA A 121 -28.09 -17.45 7.36
CA ALA A 121 -28.98 -18.47 6.80
C ALA A 121 -29.84 -17.90 5.65
N ARG A 122 -30.41 -16.71 5.83
CA ARG A 122 -31.13 -15.98 4.77
C ARG A 122 -30.22 -15.64 3.59
N TYR A 123 -29.03 -15.11 3.86
CA TYR A 123 -28.07 -14.74 2.82
C TYR A 123 -27.62 -15.95 1.96
N MET A 124 -27.35 -17.08 2.59
CA MET A 124 -26.87 -18.29 1.91
C MET A 124 -28.01 -19.17 1.35
N ASN A 125 -29.27 -18.80 1.58
CA ASN A 125 -30.46 -19.61 1.28
C ASN A 125 -30.40 -21.03 1.89
N ILE A 126 -30.05 -21.13 3.17
CA ILE A 126 -29.97 -22.40 3.91
C ILE A 126 -30.68 -22.26 5.26
N THR A 127 -31.01 -23.38 5.91
CA THR A 127 -31.54 -23.37 7.27
C THR A 127 -30.48 -22.96 8.31
N GLU A 128 -30.93 -22.35 9.40
CA GLU A 128 -30.04 -21.94 10.49
C GLU A 128 -29.26 -23.12 11.09
N GLY A 129 -29.90 -24.29 11.19
CA GLY A 129 -29.24 -25.52 11.63
C GLY A 129 -28.07 -25.95 10.74
N ALA A 130 -28.18 -25.74 9.43
CA ALA A 130 -27.08 -26.01 8.50
C ALA A 130 -25.94 -25.01 8.68
N VAL A 131 -26.24 -23.71 8.90
CA VAL A 131 -25.21 -22.70 9.23
C VAL A 131 -24.47 -23.06 10.52
N ARG A 132 -25.19 -23.48 11.57
CA ARG A 132 -24.56 -23.97 12.81
C ARG A 132 -23.62 -25.15 12.55
N LYS A 133 -24.02 -26.10 11.70
CA LYS A 133 -23.17 -27.25 11.32
C LYS A 133 -21.93 -26.81 10.55
N LEU A 134 -22.05 -25.85 9.62
CA LEU A 134 -20.93 -25.32 8.86
C LEU A 134 -19.90 -24.64 9.77
N ILE A 135 -20.36 -23.79 10.70
CA ILE A 135 -19.50 -23.11 11.67
C ILE A 135 -18.82 -24.15 12.58
N LYS A 136 -19.55 -25.14 13.10
CA LYS A 136 -18.97 -26.17 13.97
C LYS A 136 -17.90 -27.00 13.26
N LYS A 137 -18.10 -27.32 11.97
CA LYS A 137 -17.08 -27.99 11.14
C LYS A 137 -15.85 -27.10 10.93
N ALA A 138 -16.08 -25.83 10.62
CA ALA A 138 -15.01 -24.86 10.45
C ALA A 138 -14.14 -24.69 11.70
N GLU A 139 -14.76 -24.64 12.88
CA GLU A 139 -14.04 -24.56 14.15
C GLU A 139 -13.21 -25.80 14.44
N ALA A 140 -13.72 -27.00 14.10
CA ALA A 140 -12.99 -28.25 14.27
C ALA A 140 -11.74 -28.30 13.37
N THR A 141 -11.89 -27.99 12.08
CA THR A 141 -10.75 -28.00 11.13
C THR A 141 -9.69 -26.96 11.50
N LEU A 142 -10.10 -25.75 11.89
CA LEU A 142 -9.16 -24.73 12.37
C LEU A 142 -8.44 -25.14 13.65
N ARG A 143 -9.11 -25.87 14.56
CA ARG A 143 -8.48 -26.39 15.78
C ARG A 143 -7.45 -27.46 15.47
N GLU A 144 -7.77 -28.39 14.57
CA GLU A 144 -6.83 -29.43 14.12
C GLU A 144 -5.59 -28.82 13.47
N TYR A 145 -5.79 -27.82 12.59
CA TYR A 145 -4.70 -27.11 11.95
C TYR A 145 -3.77 -26.40 12.95
N ARG A 146 -4.33 -25.73 13.97
CA ARG A 146 -3.52 -25.10 15.03
C ARG A 146 -2.68 -26.12 15.80
N LEU A 147 -3.29 -27.25 16.17
CA LEU A 147 -2.57 -28.31 16.89
C LEU A 147 -1.47 -28.94 16.03
N ALA A 148 -1.67 -29.05 14.72
CA ALA A 148 -0.63 -29.51 13.79
C ALA A 148 0.53 -28.51 13.72
N ASN A 149 0.23 -27.23 13.49
CA ASN A 149 1.24 -26.17 13.43
C ASN A 149 2.03 -26.05 14.75
N GLU A 150 1.37 -26.12 15.91
CA GLU A 150 2.05 -26.11 17.21
C GLU A 150 3.01 -27.28 17.40
N LYS A 151 2.65 -28.47 16.89
CA LYS A 151 3.55 -29.64 16.91
C LYS A 151 4.74 -29.43 15.99
N GLU A 152 4.51 -28.91 14.79
CA GLU A 152 5.57 -28.62 13.83
C GLU A 152 6.56 -27.58 14.38
N ILE A 153 6.07 -26.49 14.97
CA ILE A 153 6.92 -25.48 15.61
C ILE A 153 7.77 -26.11 16.72
N LYS A 154 7.18 -26.91 17.60
CA LYS A 154 7.92 -27.60 18.67
C LYS A 154 8.97 -28.57 18.13
N LEU A 155 8.68 -29.25 17.02
CA LEU A 155 9.66 -30.12 16.35
C LEU A 155 10.81 -29.31 15.77
N LEU A 156 10.52 -28.18 15.12
CA LEU A 156 11.55 -27.27 14.59
C LEU A 156 12.41 -26.69 15.72
N GLU A 157 11.81 -26.24 16.82
CA GLU A 157 12.53 -25.79 18.01
C GLU A 157 13.42 -26.89 18.60
N ALA A 158 12.97 -28.15 18.61
CA ALA A 158 13.76 -29.28 19.09
C ALA A 158 14.94 -29.62 18.16
N ILE A 159 14.80 -29.40 16.85
CA ILE A 159 15.83 -29.70 15.84
C ILE A 159 16.86 -28.57 15.73
N PHE A 160 16.41 -27.32 15.66
CA PHE A 160 17.25 -26.15 15.38
C PHE A 160 17.63 -25.35 16.64
N GLY A 161 17.08 -25.72 17.81
CA GLY A 161 17.18 -24.93 19.04
C GLY A 161 16.24 -23.72 19.01
N SER A 162 16.09 -23.05 20.15
CA SER A 162 15.20 -21.89 20.36
C SER A 162 15.75 -20.59 19.73
N CYS A 163 16.20 -20.66 18.48
CA CYS A 163 16.75 -19.54 17.71
C CYS A 163 15.84 -19.19 16.52
N LEU A 164 14.55 -19.00 16.79
CA LEU A 164 13.59 -18.29 15.93
C LEU A 164 12.86 -17.25 16.79
#